data_AF-A0A348G1C4-F1
#
_entry.id   AF-A0A348G1C4-F1
#
_cell.length_a   1.000
_cell.length_b   1.000
_cell.length_c   1.000
_cell.angle_alpha   90.00
_cell.angle_beta   90.00
_cell.angle_gamma   90.00
#
_symmetry.space_group_name_H-M   'P 1'
#
loop_
_entity.id
_entity.type
_entity.pdbx_description
1 polymer ?
#
loop_
_entity_poly.entity_id
_entity_poly.type
_entity_poly.pdbx_seq_one_letter_code
_entity_poly.pdbx_strand_id
1 'polypeptide(L)'
;MATSAALARYEEARRLVAECARVDEAKDIRDRAEAMRIYARQAGDLELQINAAEIRVRAERRLGELILQAKDAGQISRGQPPKNCADEEQFSRITLDEVGIDRKLSSRAQKVASISERAFEAMIDRMRGDMERHGVRVSLDFAREQAIAERKAAHAARTVVGGTVEDLHRLTESGFRAGAILADPAWHFAVRSERGEGRSAGTHYTTDAFAEMAALPVAQLAAPDSVLVMWMVDWAPRQALDLIEAWGFTHKTCGFVWAKQTASGEGWHFGMGYWTRANPEQAWLATRGSPKRLDAGVPQLIVAPVMEHSRKPDEIHDRIERLVAGPYLELFARRERPGWVSWGNELAFRMPASSGADDSFDPVTGEIMPANPVDGPECVRSPATPFADLPDIPDFLRRRPAGDTVRSEP
;
A
#
# COMPACT_ATOMS: atom_id res chain seq x y z
N MET A 1 -47.21 -26.13 2.52
CA MET A 1 -47.34 -26.06 1.04
C MET A 1 -46.69 -24.80 0.45
N ALA A 2 -46.84 -23.61 1.04
CA ALA A 2 -46.23 -22.37 0.53
C ALA A 2 -44.68 -22.38 0.46
N THR A 3 -43.99 -22.90 1.48
CA THR A 3 -42.51 -22.97 1.54
C THR A 3 -41.92 -23.91 0.49
N SER A 4 -42.55 -25.05 0.24
CA SER A 4 -42.13 -26.02 -0.80
C SER A 4 -42.30 -25.46 -2.22
N ALA A 5 -43.35 -24.66 -2.46
CA ALA A 5 -43.55 -23.99 -3.75
C ALA A 5 -42.57 -22.84 -3.98
N ALA A 6 -42.17 -22.12 -2.92
CA ALA A 6 -41.17 -21.06 -2.99
C ALA A 6 -39.77 -21.63 -3.30
N LEU A 7 -39.37 -22.71 -2.64
CA LEU A 7 -38.13 -23.43 -2.91
C LEU A 7 -38.07 -23.96 -4.35
N ALA A 8 -39.16 -24.56 -4.85
CA ALA A 8 -39.23 -25.04 -6.24
C ALA A 8 -39.06 -23.90 -7.26
N ARG A 9 -39.66 -22.73 -7.03
CA ARG A 9 -39.49 -21.55 -7.90
C ARG A 9 -38.07 -20.99 -7.85
N TYR A 10 -37.43 -21.07 -6.69
CA TYR A 10 -36.04 -20.67 -6.51
C TYR A 10 -35.07 -21.60 -7.25
N GLU A 11 -35.25 -22.92 -7.14
CA GLU A 11 -34.46 -23.92 -7.87
C GLU A 11 -34.64 -23.78 -9.39
N GLU A 12 -35.87 -23.54 -9.84
CA GLU A 12 -36.17 -23.24 -11.24
C GLU A 12 -35.43 -21.99 -11.73
N ALA A 13 -35.46 -20.90 -10.94
CA ALA A 13 -34.74 -19.68 -11.28
C ALA A 13 -33.22 -19.89 -11.37
N ARG A 14 -32.64 -20.74 -10.51
CA ARG A 14 -31.22 -21.12 -10.61
C ARG A 14 -30.93 -21.88 -11.89
N ARG A 15 -31.80 -22.81 -12.29
CA ARG A 15 -31.66 -23.56 -13.54
C ARG A 15 -31.71 -22.63 -14.75
N LEU A 16 -32.69 -21.73 -14.80
CA LEU A 16 -32.83 -20.75 -15.89
C LEU A 16 -31.58 -19.88 -16.03
N VAL A 17 -31.00 -19.41 -14.92
CA VAL A 17 -29.74 -18.66 -14.95
C VAL A 17 -28.60 -19.47 -15.54
N ALA A 18 -28.48 -20.76 -15.21
CA ALA A 18 -27.43 -21.62 -15.73
C ALA A 18 -27.59 -21.93 -17.23
N GLU A 19 -28.84 -22.08 -17.69
CA GLU A 19 -29.18 -22.42 -19.07
C GLU A 19 -29.16 -21.22 -20.02
N CYS A 20 -29.17 -19.98 -19.51
CA CYS A 20 -29.09 -18.77 -20.32
C CYS A 20 -27.92 -18.83 -21.30
N ALA A 21 -28.24 -18.74 -22.59
CA ALA A 21 -27.28 -18.75 -23.69
C ALA A 21 -27.04 -17.35 -24.27
N ARG A 22 -27.88 -16.37 -23.92
CA ARG A 22 -27.81 -15.02 -24.46
C ARG A 22 -27.59 -13.96 -23.38
N VAL A 23 -26.86 -12.92 -23.79
CA VAL A 23 -26.42 -11.80 -22.94
C VAL A 23 -27.61 -10.94 -22.47
N ASP A 24 -28.61 -10.74 -23.32
CA ASP A 24 -29.85 -10.01 -23.01
C ASP A 24 -30.72 -10.77 -21.99
N GLU A 25 -30.86 -12.08 -22.13
CA GLU A 25 -31.59 -12.94 -21.20
C GLU A 25 -30.95 -12.92 -19.80
N ALA A 26 -29.63 -13.08 -19.71
CA ALA A 26 -28.92 -13.04 -18.44
C ALA A 26 -29.08 -11.67 -17.74
N LYS A 27 -29.10 -10.58 -18.51
CA LYS A 27 -29.35 -9.22 -18.00
C LYS A 27 -30.79 -9.06 -17.49
N ASP A 28 -31.78 -9.54 -18.24
CA ASP A 28 -33.19 -9.45 -17.84
C ASP A 28 -33.46 -10.23 -16.54
N ILE A 29 -32.92 -11.43 -16.39
CA ILE A 29 -33.03 -12.20 -15.14
C ILE A 29 -32.39 -11.44 -13.98
N ARG A 30 -31.20 -10.86 -14.20
CA ARG A 30 -30.49 -10.07 -13.20
C ARG A 30 -31.30 -8.85 -12.75
N ASP A 31 -31.92 -8.13 -13.68
CA ASP A 31 -32.73 -6.94 -13.38
C ASP A 31 -34.03 -7.30 -12.66
N ARG A 32 -34.70 -8.39 -13.07
CA ARG A 32 -35.88 -8.94 -12.39
C ARG A 32 -35.57 -9.39 -10.96
N ALA A 33 -34.42 -10.04 -10.75
CA ALA A 33 -33.98 -10.47 -9.42
C ALA A 33 -33.69 -9.27 -8.50
N GLU A 34 -33.09 -8.19 -9.02
CA GLU A 34 -32.88 -6.96 -8.25
C GLU A 34 -34.23 -6.28 -7.90
N ALA A 35 -35.19 -6.23 -8.82
CA ALA A 35 -36.53 -5.72 -8.56
C ALA A 35 -37.25 -6.54 -7.47
N MET A 36 -37.16 -7.87 -7.55
CA MET A 36 -37.72 -8.78 -6.55
C MET A 36 -37.09 -8.59 -5.18
N ARG A 37 -35.77 -8.36 -5.12
CA ARG A 37 -35.05 -8.07 -3.87
C ARG A 37 -35.54 -6.77 -3.21
N ILE A 38 -35.79 -5.73 -4.01
CA ILE A 38 -36.32 -4.44 -3.51
C ILE A 38 -37.74 -4.63 -2.98
N TYR A 39 -38.58 -5.39 -3.69
CA TYR A 39 -39.93 -5.71 -3.24
C TYR A 39 -39.94 -6.53 -1.94
N ALA A 40 -39.14 -7.60 -1.87
CA ALA A 40 -38.99 -8.44 -0.68
C ALA A 40 -38.54 -7.63 0.54
N ARG A 41 -37.63 -6.67 0.33
CA ARG A 41 -37.20 -5.73 1.37
C ARG A 41 -38.36 -4.86 1.88
N GLN A 42 -39.23 -4.36 1.01
CA GLN A 42 -40.40 -3.58 1.42
C GLN A 42 -41.43 -4.43 2.16
N ALA A 43 -41.55 -5.71 1.80
CA ALA A 43 -42.44 -6.67 2.44
C ALA A 43 -41.89 -7.25 3.76
N GLY A 44 -40.61 -7.01 4.09
CA GLY A 44 -39.96 -7.60 5.27
C GLY A 44 -39.66 -9.09 5.13
N ASP A 45 -39.68 -9.63 3.90
CA ASP A 45 -39.41 -11.03 3.61
C ASP A 45 -37.89 -11.24 3.39
N LEU A 46 -37.21 -11.63 4.46
CA LEU A 46 -35.76 -11.83 4.45
C LEU A 46 -35.33 -13.01 3.57
N GLU A 47 -36.11 -14.09 3.56
CA GLU A 47 -35.80 -15.30 2.79
C GLU A 47 -35.87 -15.02 1.29
N LEU A 48 -36.94 -14.35 0.83
CA LEU A 48 -37.07 -13.93 -0.56
C LEU A 48 -36.00 -12.92 -0.95
N GLN A 49 -35.61 -12.03 -0.03
CA GLN A 49 -34.54 -11.06 -0.26
C GLN A 49 -33.18 -11.75 -0.48
N ILE A 50 -32.85 -12.76 0.33
CA ILE A 50 -31.62 -13.57 0.20
C ILE A 50 -31.62 -14.32 -1.13
N ASN A 51 -32.71 -15.03 -1.43
CA ASN A 51 -32.83 -15.82 -2.65
C ASN A 51 -32.74 -14.95 -3.91
N ALA A 52 -33.38 -13.78 -3.92
CA ALA A 52 -33.30 -12.82 -5.02
C ALA A 52 -31.89 -12.22 -5.17
N ALA A 53 -31.19 -11.95 -4.07
CA ALA A 53 -29.80 -11.49 -4.10
C ALA A 53 -28.86 -12.53 -4.71
N GLU A 54 -29.04 -13.81 -4.38
CA GLU A 54 -28.25 -14.91 -4.96
C GLU A 54 -28.50 -15.07 -6.45
N ILE A 55 -29.77 -15.12 -6.89
CA ILE A 55 -30.13 -15.23 -8.31
C ILE A 55 -29.48 -14.10 -9.10
N ARG A 56 -29.52 -12.88 -8.57
CA ARG A 56 -28.91 -11.71 -9.21
C ARG A 56 -27.40 -11.85 -9.38
N VAL A 57 -26.69 -12.33 -8.36
CA VAL A 57 -25.22 -12.54 -8.42
C VAL A 57 -24.87 -13.66 -9.40
N ARG A 58 -25.63 -14.75 -9.42
CA ARG A 58 -25.45 -15.84 -10.39
C ARG A 58 -25.72 -15.39 -11.82
N ALA A 59 -26.79 -14.62 -12.05
CA ALA A 59 -27.11 -14.05 -13.36
C ALA A 59 -26.01 -13.08 -13.84
N GLU A 60 -25.43 -12.30 -12.92
CA GLU A 60 -24.30 -11.43 -13.25
C GLU A 60 -23.01 -12.20 -13.57
N ARG A 61 -22.74 -13.31 -12.88
CA ARG A 61 -21.65 -14.23 -13.24
C ARG A 61 -21.84 -14.79 -14.65
N ARG A 62 -23.05 -15.32 -14.94
CA ARG A 62 -23.38 -15.88 -16.25
C ARG A 62 -23.26 -14.85 -17.36
N LEU A 63 -23.73 -13.63 -17.11
CA LEU A 63 -23.55 -12.50 -18.01
C LEU A 63 -22.07 -12.26 -18.33
N GLY A 64 -21.20 -12.32 -17.32
CA GLY A 64 -19.75 -12.18 -17.49
C GLY A 64 -19.14 -13.30 -18.34
N GLU A 65 -19.55 -14.54 -18.12
CA GLU A 65 -19.11 -15.72 -18.90
C GLU A 65 -19.49 -15.56 -20.38
N LEU A 66 -20.75 -15.20 -20.66
CA LEU A 66 -21.24 -14.99 -22.02
C LEU A 66 -20.53 -13.82 -22.72
N ILE A 67 -20.21 -12.74 -22.00
CA ILE A 67 -19.43 -11.63 -22.57
C ILE A 67 -17.99 -12.06 -22.89
N LEU A 68 -17.35 -12.86 -22.04
CA LEU A 68 -16.01 -13.39 -22.32
C LEU A 68 -16.03 -14.31 -23.55
N GLN A 69 -17.00 -15.22 -23.62
CA GLN A 69 -17.20 -16.10 -24.78
C GLN A 69 -17.43 -15.32 -26.08
N ALA A 70 -18.28 -14.29 -26.05
CA ALA A 70 -18.55 -13.45 -27.21
C ALA A 70 -17.33 -12.62 -27.65
N LYS A 71 -16.46 -12.21 -26.72
CA LYS A 71 -15.17 -11.57 -27.02
C LYS A 71 -14.17 -12.54 -27.64
N ASP A 72 -14.16 -13.78 -27.21
CA ASP A 72 -13.27 -14.82 -27.75
C ASP A 72 -13.74 -15.30 -29.13
N ALA A 73 -15.05 -15.32 -29.37
CA ALA A 73 -15.65 -15.56 -30.68
C ALA A 73 -15.52 -14.37 -31.66
N GLY A 74 -14.94 -13.23 -31.22
CA GLY A 74 -14.77 -12.03 -32.05
C GLY A 74 -16.06 -11.25 -32.34
N GLN A 75 -17.17 -11.59 -31.67
CA GLN A 75 -18.49 -10.99 -31.87
C GLN A 75 -18.60 -9.61 -31.19
N ILE A 76 -17.79 -9.35 -30.15
CA ILE A 76 -17.77 -8.10 -29.38
C ILE A 76 -16.36 -7.51 -29.38
N SER A 77 -16.25 -6.19 -29.57
CA SER A 77 -14.97 -5.48 -29.54
C SER A 77 -14.25 -5.62 -28.18
N ARG A 78 -12.94 -5.86 -28.22
CA ARG A 78 -12.07 -5.90 -27.02
C ARG A 78 -11.70 -4.52 -26.47
N GLY A 79 -12.19 -3.43 -27.07
CA GLY A 79 -11.91 -2.07 -26.60
C GLY A 79 -12.34 -0.97 -27.57
N GLN A 80 -11.77 0.22 -27.39
CA GLN A 80 -11.92 1.33 -28.32
C GLN A 80 -11.17 0.99 -29.63
N PRO A 81 -11.75 1.21 -30.83
CA PRO A 81 -11.06 0.92 -32.08
C PRO A 81 -9.76 1.72 -32.17
N PRO A 82 -8.69 1.17 -32.78
CA PRO A 82 -7.52 1.97 -33.13
C PRO A 82 -7.96 3.13 -34.04
N LYS A 83 -7.34 4.31 -33.89
CA LYS A 83 -7.73 5.55 -34.61
C LYS A 83 -7.77 5.43 -36.14
N ASN A 84 -7.25 4.34 -36.71
CA ASN A 84 -7.11 4.12 -38.16
C ASN A 84 -7.71 2.77 -38.61
N CYS A 85 -8.88 2.34 -38.12
CA CYS A 85 -9.60 1.19 -38.70
C CYS A 85 -10.56 1.64 -39.81
N ALA A 86 -10.68 0.86 -40.89
CA ALA A 86 -11.56 1.16 -42.02
C ALA A 86 -13.05 1.03 -41.62
N ASP A 87 -13.90 1.89 -42.18
CA ASP A 87 -15.34 1.97 -41.87
C ASP A 87 -16.08 0.63 -42.12
N GLU A 88 -15.61 -0.22 -43.04
CA GLU A 88 -16.24 -1.51 -43.36
C GLU A 88 -16.04 -2.59 -42.28
N GLU A 89 -14.97 -2.52 -41.47
CA GLU A 89 -14.75 -3.45 -40.33
C GLU A 89 -15.57 -3.08 -39.09
N GLN A 90 -16.23 -1.92 -39.11
CA GLN A 90 -17.01 -1.39 -38.00
C GLN A 90 -18.44 -1.94 -37.93
N PHE A 91 -18.97 -2.49 -39.03
CA PHE A 91 -20.39 -2.85 -39.16
C PHE A 91 -20.82 -4.22 -38.62
N SER A 92 -19.91 -5.08 -38.11
CA SER A 92 -20.28 -6.44 -37.66
C SER A 92 -20.29 -6.66 -36.14
N ARG A 93 -20.02 -5.63 -35.33
CA ARG A 93 -19.83 -5.78 -33.87
C ARG A 93 -20.96 -5.08 -33.12
N ILE A 94 -21.91 -5.86 -32.61
CA ILE A 94 -22.93 -5.38 -31.67
C ILE A 94 -22.20 -4.74 -30.48
N THR A 95 -22.54 -3.49 -30.16
CA THR A 95 -21.95 -2.83 -29.00
C THR A 95 -22.71 -3.24 -27.73
N LEU A 96 -22.00 -3.40 -26.60
CA LEU A 96 -22.64 -3.75 -25.32
C LEU A 96 -23.67 -2.70 -24.87
N ASP A 97 -23.51 -1.45 -25.33
CA ASP A 97 -24.43 -0.35 -25.09
C ASP A 97 -25.77 -0.55 -25.84
N GLU A 98 -25.78 -1.16 -27.03
CA GLU A 98 -27.02 -1.52 -27.76
C GLU A 98 -27.88 -2.55 -27.02
N VAL A 99 -27.25 -3.40 -26.20
CA VAL A 99 -27.91 -4.38 -25.33
C VAL A 99 -28.26 -3.77 -23.96
N GLY A 100 -27.99 -2.48 -23.76
CA GLY A 100 -28.24 -1.76 -22.52
C GLY A 100 -27.33 -2.16 -21.36
N ILE A 101 -26.15 -2.72 -21.64
CA ILE A 101 -25.16 -3.12 -20.63
C ILE A 101 -24.11 -2.03 -20.53
N ASP A 102 -24.15 -1.27 -19.43
CA ASP A 102 -23.14 -0.27 -19.18
C ASP A 102 -21.74 -0.89 -18.94
N ARG A 103 -20.70 -0.07 -19.18
CA ARG A 103 -19.29 -0.47 -19.00
C ARG A 103 -18.96 -0.96 -17.57
N LYS A 104 -19.62 -0.43 -16.54
CA LYS A 104 -19.36 -0.81 -15.14
C LYS A 104 -19.93 -2.20 -14.85
N LEU A 105 -21.15 -2.47 -15.29
CA LEU A 105 -21.81 -3.77 -15.19
C LEU A 105 -21.01 -4.83 -15.94
N SER A 106 -20.60 -4.53 -17.19
CA SER A 106 -19.76 -5.42 -17.99
C SER A 106 -18.43 -5.76 -17.29
N SER A 107 -17.75 -4.74 -16.73
CA SER A 107 -16.49 -4.93 -16.01
C SER A 107 -16.66 -5.77 -14.73
N ARG A 108 -17.75 -5.55 -13.97
CA ARG A 108 -18.02 -6.29 -12.74
C ARG A 108 -18.40 -7.74 -13.04
N ALA A 109 -19.28 -7.96 -14.01
CA ALA A 109 -19.70 -9.29 -14.46
C ALA A 109 -18.52 -10.16 -14.90
N GLN A 110 -17.62 -9.63 -15.74
CA GLN A 110 -16.42 -10.35 -16.18
C GLN A 110 -15.48 -10.71 -15.03
N LYS A 111 -15.35 -9.84 -14.01
CA LYS A 111 -14.57 -10.16 -12.81
C LYS A 111 -15.19 -11.31 -12.03
N VAL A 112 -16.51 -11.29 -11.82
CA VAL A 112 -17.20 -12.37 -11.11
C VAL A 112 -17.09 -13.70 -11.87
N ALA A 113 -17.16 -13.67 -13.20
CA ALA A 113 -16.95 -14.84 -14.06
C ALA A 113 -15.54 -15.44 -13.96
N SER A 114 -14.51 -14.61 -13.75
CA SER A 114 -13.13 -15.09 -13.58
C SER A 114 -12.86 -15.80 -12.25
N ILE A 115 -13.81 -15.77 -11.30
CA ILE A 115 -13.66 -16.45 -10.01
C ILE A 115 -13.92 -17.95 -10.19
N SER A 116 -13.04 -18.79 -9.64
CA SER A 116 -13.25 -20.25 -9.64
C SER A 116 -14.61 -20.64 -9.05
N GLU A 117 -15.24 -21.69 -9.57
CA GLU A 117 -16.56 -22.15 -9.13
C GLU A 117 -16.61 -22.41 -7.62
N ARG A 118 -15.58 -23.09 -7.08
CA ARG A 118 -15.44 -23.34 -5.64
C ARG A 118 -15.39 -22.05 -4.81
N ALA A 119 -14.61 -21.06 -5.23
CA ALA A 119 -14.49 -19.79 -4.51
C ALA A 119 -15.79 -18.96 -4.59
N PHE A 120 -16.54 -19.11 -5.68
CA PHE A 120 -17.82 -18.44 -5.88
C PHE A 120 -18.94 -19.04 -5.02
N GLU A 121 -19.07 -20.36 -4.95
CA GLU A 121 -20.05 -20.98 -4.05
C GLU A 121 -19.79 -20.60 -2.58
N ALA A 122 -18.51 -20.65 -2.15
CA ALA A 122 -18.13 -20.19 -0.81
C ALA A 122 -18.42 -18.69 -0.58
N MET A 123 -18.42 -17.87 -1.64
CA MET A 123 -18.80 -16.46 -1.57
C MET A 123 -20.32 -16.29 -1.41
N ILE A 124 -21.12 -17.06 -2.14
CA ILE A 124 -22.58 -17.07 -2.01
C ILE A 124 -23.01 -17.49 -0.60
N ASP A 125 -22.38 -18.53 -0.04
CA ASP A 125 -22.65 -18.99 1.33
C ASP A 125 -22.36 -17.90 2.37
N ARG A 126 -21.23 -17.20 2.24
CA ARG A 126 -20.90 -16.06 3.11
C ARG A 126 -21.93 -14.93 2.98
N MET A 127 -22.32 -14.57 1.76
CA MET A 127 -23.32 -13.55 1.51
C MET A 127 -24.66 -13.90 2.18
N ARG A 128 -25.10 -15.16 2.04
CA ARG A 128 -26.32 -15.68 2.69
C ARG A 128 -26.22 -15.53 4.21
N GLY A 129 -25.13 -16.00 4.82
CA GLY A 129 -24.91 -15.89 6.27
C GLY A 129 -24.78 -14.45 6.78
N ASP A 130 -24.21 -13.53 6.00
CA ASP A 130 -24.12 -12.11 6.37
C ASP A 130 -25.48 -11.42 6.30
N MET A 131 -26.30 -11.75 5.29
CA MET A 131 -27.66 -11.24 5.18
C MET A 131 -28.57 -11.76 6.31
N GLU A 132 -28.37 -13.00 6.75
CA GLU A 132 -29.05 -13.60 7.91
C GLU A 132 -28.63 -12.93 9.23
N ARG A 133 -27.33 -12.66 9.44
CA ARG A 133 -26.80 -12.11 10.69
C ARG A 133 -27.01 -10.61 10.85
N HIS A 134 -26.82 -9.83 9.79
CA HIS A 134 -26.73 -8.38 9.89
C HIS A 134 -27.93 -7.63 9.31
N GLY A 135 -28.77 -8.29 8.50
CA GLY A 135 -29.92 -7.68 7.85
C GLY A 135 -29.56 -6.54 6.88
N VAL A 136 -30.02 -6.65 5.62
CA VAL A 136 -30.20 -5.57 4.62
C VAL A 136 -28.97 -4.73 4.18
N ARG A 137 -27.87 -4.63 4.93
CA ARG A 137 -26.75 -3.70 4.68
C ARG A 137 -25.48 -4.39 4.17
N VAL A 138 -25.62 -5.42 3.35
CA VAL A 138 -24.49 -6.11 2.72
C VAL A 138 -24.12 -5.41 1.41
N SER A 139 -22.89 -4.92 1.33
CA SER A 139 -22.28 -4.45 0.08
C SER A 139 -22.20 -5.64 -0.88
N LEU A 140 -22.60 -5.42 -2.13
CA LEU A 140 -22.58 -6.48 -3.17
C LEU A 140 -21.39 -6.30 -4.12
N ASP A 141 -20.38 -5.51 -3.71
CA ASP A 141 -19.17 -5.25 -4.51
C ASP A 141 -18.07 -6.27 -4.17
N PHE A 142 -18.40 -7.54 -4.40
CA PHE A 142 -17.61 -8.68 -3.93
C PHE A 142 -16.21 -8.79 -4.51
N ALA A 143 -16.01 -8.31 -5.74
CA ALA A 143 -14.67 -8.22 -6.35
C ALA A 143 -13.75 -7.30 -5.54
N ARG A 144 -14.31 -6.25 -4.94
CA ARG A 144 -13.57 -5.35 -4.05
C ARG A 144 -13.36 -5.98 -2.68
N GLU A 145 -14.34 -6.71 -2.15
CA GLU A 145 -14.22 -7.42 -0.87
C GLU A 145 -13.17 -8.54 -0.94
N GLN A 146 -13.17 -9.32 -2.01
CA GLN A 146 -12.15 -10.34 -2.26
C GLN A 146 -10.76 -9.71 -2.41
N ALA A 147 -10.62 -8.63 -3.18
CA ALA A 147 -9.34 -7.93 -3.30
C ALA A 147 -8.84 -7.36 -1.94
N ILE A 148 -9.75 -6.89 -1.08
CA ILE A 148 -9.41 -6.47 0.29
C ILE A 148 -8.97 -7.68 1.12
N ALA A 149 -9.70 -8.80 1.04
CA ALA A 149 -9.39 -10.03 1.78
C ALA A 149 -8.04 -10.62 1.34
N GLU A 150 -7.75 -10.68 0.05
CA GLU A 150 -6.47 -11.11 -0.51
C GLU A 150 -5.33 -10.18 -0.07
N ARG A 151 -5.56 -8.86 -0.06
CA ARG A 151 -4.57 -7.90 0.47
C ARG A 151 -4.32 -8.08 1.96
N LYS A 152 -5.36 -8.31 2.76
CA LYS A 152 -5.23 -8.62 4.20
C LYS A 152 -4.49 -9.93 4.42
N ALA A 153 -4.82 -10.98 3.68
CA ALA A 153 -4.13 -12.27 3.76
C ALA A 153 -2.66 -12.15 3.34
N ALA A 154 -2.36 -11.42 2.27
CA ALA A 154 -0.99 -11.16 1.83
C ALA A 154 -0.20 -10.32 2.85
N HIS A 155 -0.83 -9.39 3.57
CA HIS A 155 -0.19 -8.65 4.66
C HIS A 155 0.06 -9.55 5.88
N ALA A 156 -0.94 -10.32 6.31
CA ALA A 156 -0.81 -11.26 7.42
C ALA A 156 0.26 -12.34 7.16
N ALA A 157 0.40 -12.80 5.91
CA ALA A 157 1.45 -13.75 5.52
C ALA A 157 2.87 -13.14 5.54
N ARG A 158 3.00 -11.81 5.49
CA ARG A 158 4.29 -11.10 5.58
C ARG A 158 4.65 -10.68 7.00
N THR A 159 3.69 -10.70 7.93
CA THR A 159 3.96 -10.36 9.32
C THR A 159 4.88 -11.44 9.91
N VAL A 160 6.10 -11.03 10.26
CA VAL A 160 7.07 -11.86 10.98
C VAL A 160 6.98 -11.46 12.45
N VAL A 161 7.23 -12.38 13.39
CA VAL A 161 7.08 -12.19 14.85
C VAL A 161 8.13 -11.22 15.46
N GLY A 162 8.51 -10.15 14.75
CA GLY A 162 9.32 -9.04 15.27
C GLY A 162 8.51 -7.74 15.29
N GLY A 163 9.16 -6.63 15.64
CA GLY A 163 8.50 -5.33 15.70
C GLY A 163 7.60 -5.17 16.93
N THR A 164 7.90 -5.88 18.02
CA THR A 164 7.18 -5.75 19.29
C THR A 164 7.79 -4.64 20.14
N VAL A 165 7.01 -4.07 21.05
CA VAL A 165 7.52 -3.06 22.02
C VAL A 165 8.61 -3.67 22.91
N GLU A 166 8.49 -4.96 23.23
CA GLU A 166 9.47 -5.72 24.01
C GLU A 166 10.85 -5.76 23.33
N ASP A 167 10.90 -5.85 22.00
CA ASP A 167 12.16 -5.76 21.24
C ASP A 167 12.91 -4.45 21.52
N LEU A 168 12.17 -3.34 21.59
CA LEU A 168 12.74 -2.03 21.86
C LEU A 168 13.17 -1.87 23.32
N HIS A 169 12.46 -2.49 24.27
CA HIS A 169 12.89 -2.54 25.67
C HIS A 169 14.19 -3.35 25.81
N ARG A 170 14.27 -4.54 25.21
CA ARG A 170 15.50 -5.34 25.17
C ARG A 170 16.67 -4.59 24.54
N LEU A 171 16.41 -3.84 23.46
CA LEU A 171 17.42 -2.98 22.84
C LEU A 171 17.87 -1.85 23.79
N THR A 172 16.94 -1.23 24.50
CA THR A 172 17.24 -0.19 25.50
C THR A 172 18.11 -0.73 26.64
N GLU A 173 17.77 -1.92 27.14
CA GLU A 173 18.47 -2.64 28.23
C GLU A 173 19.88 -3.09 27.83
N SER A 174 20.12 -3.39 26.55
CA SER A 174 21.46 -3.70 26.05
C SER A 174 22.44 -2.50 26.10
N GLY A 175 21.95 -1.30 26.41
CA GLY A 175 22.74 -0.07 26.41
C GLY A 175 22.88 0.59 25.05
N PHE A 176 22.25 0.05 24.00
CA PHE A 176 22.25 0.65 22.67
C PHE A 176 21.65 2.06 22.68
N ARG A 177 22.36 3.02 22.09
CA ARG A 177 21.90 4.40 21.89
C ARG A 177 22.19 4.85 20.46
N ALA A 178 21.16 5.20 19.72
CA ALA A 178 21.26 5.61 18.32
C ALA A 178 21.73 7.06 18.20
N GLY A 179 22.80 7.28 17.42
CA GLY A 179 23.20 8.60 16.95
C GLY A 179 22.28 9.13 15.86
N ALA A 180 21.72 8.24 15.03
CA ALA A 180 20.71 8.58 14.05
C ALA A 180 19.59 7.55 13.96
N ILE A 181 18.35 8.03 13.87
CA ILE A 181 17.13 7.24 13.76
C ILE A 181 16.44 7.61 12.45
N LEU A 182 16.12 6.62 11.62
CA LEU A 182 15.21 6.74 10.48
C LEU A 182 13.86 6.13 10.86
N ALA A 183 12.76 6.81 10.59
CA ALA A 183 11.42 6.28 10.87
C ALA A 183 10.47 6.54 9.69
N ASP A 184 9.66 5.52 9.35
CA ASP A 184 8.50 5.65 8.46
C ASP A 184 7.23 5.23 9.21
N PRO A 185 6.71 6.09 10.11
CA PRO A 185 5.61 5.72 10.99
C PRO A 185 4.37 5.28 10.19
N ALA A 186 3.61 4.34 10.77
CA ALA A 186 2.39 3.82 10.16
C ALA A 186 1.24 4.84 10.25
N TRP A 187 1.33 5.94 9.50
CA TRP A 187 0.34 7.01 9.50
C TRP A 187 -1.06 6.49 9.13
N HIS A 188 -2.03 6.61 10.05
CA HIS A 188 -3.40 6.19 9.81
C HIS A 188 -4.22 7.28 9.13
N PHE A 189 -4.69 7.02 7.90
CA PHE A 189 -5.42 8.00 7.11
C PHE A 189 -6.86 8.23 7.59
N ALA A 190 -7.21 9.48 7.91
CA ALA A 190 -8.60 9.92 8.06
C ALA A 190 -9.39 9.74 6.76
N VAL A 191 -10.46 8.97 6.80
CA VAL A 191 -11.48 9.11 5.77
C VAL A 191 -12.39 10.30 6.11
N ARG A 192 -12.32 11.39 5.33
CA ARG A 192 -13.14 12.60 5.55
C ARG A 192 -14.59 12.50 5.01
N SER A 193 -15.01 11.34 4.49
CA SER A 193 -16.39 11.11 4.02
C SER A 193 -16.75 9.63 3.91
N GLU A 194 -18.01 9.26 4.12
CA GLU A 194 -18.54 7.90 3.90
C GLU A 194 -18.27 7.38 2.48
N ARG A 195 -18.21 8.28 1.48
CA ARG A 195 -17.89 7.91 0.08
C ARG A 195 -16.41 7.60 -0.15
N GLY A 196 -15.53 7.98 0.78
CA GLY A 196 -14.09 7.74 0.75
C GLY A 196 -13.64 6.44 1.42
N GLU A 197 -14.51 5.80 2.21
CA GLU A 197 -14.19 4.61 3.02
C GLU A 197 -13.72 3.42 2.19
N GLY A 198 -13.96 3.47 0.88
CA GLY A 198 -13.53 2.44 -0.05
C GLY A 198 -12.25 2.64 -0.83
N ARG A 199 -11.58 3.79 -0.69
CA ARG A 199 -10.36 4.11 -1.43
C ARG A 199 -9.10 4.10 -0.57
N SER A 200 -9.28 4.09 0.74
CA SER A 200 -8.25 3.98 1.77
C SER A 200 -8.44 2.65 2.52
N ALA A 201 -7.35 2.06 3.01
CA ALA A 201 -7.42 0.97 3.97
C ALA A 201 -8.04 1.52 5.26
N GLY A 202 -9.37 1.47 5.34
CA GLY A 202 -10.14 2.08 6.42
C GLY A 202 -9.95 1.32 7.72
N THR A 203 -9.38 2.02 8.70
CA THR A 203 -9.78 1.91 10.10
C THR A 203 -9.90 3.35 10.61
N HIS A 204 -11.04 3.67 11.21
CA HIS A 204 -11.30 4.94 11.89
C HIS A 204 -10.16 5.27 12.87
N TYR A 205 -9.89 6.55 13.10
CA TYR A 205 -9.02 6.95 14.20
C TYR A 205 -9.52 6.34 15.50
N THR A 206 -8.74 5.43 16.07
CA THR A 206 -8.70 5.34 17.53
C THR A 206 -7.56 6.26 17.96
N THR A 207 -7.83 7.16 18.89
CA THR A 207 -6.79 7.92 19.61
C THR A 207 -5.66 7.00 20.10
N ASP A 208 -6.02 5.74 20.35
CA ASP A 208 -5.14 4.63 20.74
C ASP A 208 -3.97 4.40 19.76
N ALA A 209 -4.17 4.45 18.44
CA ALA A 209 -3.09 4.17 17.50
C ALA A 209 -1.96 5.21 17.52
N PHE A 210 -2.29 6.50 17.72
CA PHE A 210 -1.27 7.53 17.92
C PHE A 210 -0.61 7.39 19.28
N ALA A 211 -1.39 7.13 20.33
CA ALA A 211 -0.88 6.98 21.69
C ALA A 211 0.09 5.80 21.81
N GLU A 212 -0.23 4.65 21.19
CA GLU A 212 0.65 3.48 21.12
C GLU A 212 1.98 3.80 20.43
N MET A 213 1.93 4.51 19.31
CA MET A 213 3.13 4.91 18.56
C MET A 213 3.98 5.96 19.31
N ALA A 214 3.33 6.91 19.98
CA ALA A 214 4.00 7.90 20.84
C ALA A 214 4.61 7.26 22.09
N ALA A 215 4.04 6.16 22.58
CA ALA A 215 4.51 5.43 23.76
C ALA A 215 5.75 4.55 23.50
N LEU A 216 6.17 4.37 22.23
CA LEU A 216 7.40 3.64 21.91
C LEU A 216 8.61 4.27 22.63
N PRO A 217 9.54 3.47 23.20
CA PRO A 217 10.67 3.97 23.99
C PRO A 217 11.80 4.60 23.13
N VAL A 218 11.44 5.27 22.03
CA VAL A 218 12.39 5.94 21.11
C VAL A 218 13.24 6.97 21.86
N ALA A 219 12.64 7.67 22.83
CA ALA A 219 13.34 8.61 23.68
C ALA A 219 14.45 7.95 24.52
N GLN A 220 14.31 6.68 24.89
CA GLN A 220 15.31 5.95 25.67
C GLN A 220 16.39 5.35 24.77
N LEU A 221 16.05 5.07 23.50
CA LEU A 221 16.96 4.57 22.47
C LEU A 221 17.81 5.66 21.83
N ALA A 222 17.40 6.93 21.87
CA ALA A 222 18.17 8.03 21.31
C ALA A 222 19.39 8.39 22.18
N ALA A 223 20.55 8.59 21.56
CA ALA A 223 21.73 9.16 22.22
C ALA A 223 21.46 10.61 22.69
N PRO A 224 22.25 11.15 23.65
CA PRO A 224 22.11 12.54 24.10
C PRO A 224 22.17 13.55 22.97
N ASP A 225 23.05 13.29 21.99
CA ASP A 225 23.15 14.02 20.73
C ASP A 225 22.72 13.07 19.60
N SER A 226 21.49 13.26 19.12
CA SER A 226 20.88 12.36 18.13
C SER A 226 20.09 13.11 17.06
N VAL A 227 20.06 12.56 15.85
CA VAL A 227 19.19 12.99 14.75
C VAL A 227 18.06 11.99 14.54
N LEU A 228 16.85 12.50 14.36
CA LEU A 228 15.70 11.77 13.84
C LEU A 228 15.39 12.26 12.43
N VAL A 229 15.36 11.35 11.46
CA VAL A 229 14.81 11.57 10.13
C VAL A 229 13.52 10.79 10.02
N MET A 230 12.39 11.48 9.88
CA MET A 230 11.07 10.85 9.91
C MET A 230 10.27 11.18 8.65
N TRP A 231 9.88 10.16 7.90
CA TRP A 231 8.90 10.32 6.82
C TRP A 231 7.58 10.81 7.38
N MET A 232 7.04 11.86 6.77
CA MET A 232 5.77 12.47 7.18
C MET A 232 4.75 12.42 6.05
N VAL A 233 3.49 12.64 6.41
CA VAL A 233 2.38 12.80 5.45
C VAL A 233 1.83 14.22 5.52
N ASP A 234 1.64 14.82 4.35
CA ASP A 234 1.31 16.25 4.15
C ASP A 234 -0.04 16.66 4.75
N TRP A 235 -0.95 15.71 4.92
CA TRP A 235 -2.28 15.94 5.49
C TRP A 235 -2.33 15.91 7.02
N ALA A 236 -1.27 15.44 7.70
CA ALA A 236 -1.18 15.38 9.17
C ALA A 236 0.12 15.97 9.76
N PRO A 237 0.52 17.21 9.37
CA PRO A 237 1.78 17.80 9.84
C PRO A 237 1.81 18.01 11.36
N ARG A 238 0.66 18.28 12.01
CA ARG A 238 0.59 18.45 13.47
C ARG A 238 0.91 17.15 14.20
N GLN A 239 0.32 16.03 13.78
CA GLN A 239 0.63 14.71 14.37
C GLN A 239 2.10 14.34 14.22
N ALA A 240 2.72 14.70 13.09
CA ALA A 240 4.16 14.51 12.92
C ALA A 240 4.99 15.34 13.90
N LEU A 241 4.61 16.61 14.15
CA LEU A 241 5.28 17.44 15.17
C LEU A 241 5.07 16.86 16.58
N ASP A 242 3.84 16.50 16.92
CA ASP A 242 3.50 15.93 18.24
C ASP A 242 4.27 14.63 18.50
N LEU A 243 4.45 13.77 17.47
CA LEU A 243 5.20 12.53 17.59
C LEU A 243 6.71 12.78 17.76
N ILE A 244 7.27 13.74 17.02
CA ILE A 244 8.66 14.18 17.18
C ILE A 244 8.91 14.65 18.63
N GLU A 245 7.99 15.45 19.17
CA GLU A 245 8.06 15.95 20.55
C GLU A 245 7.92 14.82 21.58
N ALA A 246 6.97 13.89 21.37
CA ALA A 246 6.76 12.75 22.25
C ALA A 246 8.01 11.84 22.35
N TRP A 247 8.75 11.67 21.25
CA TRP A 247 10.02 10.95 21.23
C TRP A 247 11.21 11.78 21.77
N GLY A 248 10.97 13.02 22.20
CA GLY A 248 11.96 13.90 22.82
C GLY A 248 12.96 14.47 21.81
N PHE A 249 12.50 14.78 20.61
CA PHE A 249 13.25 15.50 19.59
C PHE A 249 12.61 16.88 19.35
N THR A 250 13.37 17.79 18.76
CA THR A 250 12.87 19.09 18.29
C THR A 250 13.01 19.16 16.78
N HIS A 251 11.90 19.34 16.08
CA HIS A 251 11.89 19.54 14.62
C HIS A 251 12.80 20.72 14.23
N LYS A 252 13.58 20.56 13.16
CA LYS A 252 14.47 21.60 12.63
C LYS A 252 14.09 22.02 11.23
N THR A 253 13.99 21.06 10.32
CA THR A 253 13.82 21.35 8.88
C THR A 253 13.33 20.12 8.14
N CYS A 254 13.01 20.29 6.85
CA CYS A 254 12.90 19.17 5.94
C CYS A 254 14.30 18.61 5.65
N GLY A 255 14.56 17.36 6.08
CA GLY A 255 15.85 16.70 5.87
C GLY A 255 16.01 16.24 4.43
N PHE A 256 14.98 15.56 3.90
CA PHE A 256 14.98 15.03 2.54
C PHE A 256 13.61 15.18 1.88
N VAL A 257 13.61 15.33 0.56
CA VAL A 257 12.40 15.39 -0.27
C VAL A 257 12.52 14.37 -1.39
N TRP A 258 11.61 13.42 -1.46
CA TRP A 258 11.56 12.45 -2.56
C TRP A 258 10.60 12.89 -3.65
N ALA A 259 11.17 13.42 -4.74
CA ALA A 259 10.45 13.67 -5.97
C ALA A 259 10.27 12.35 -6.73
N LYS A 260 9.00 11.94 -6.86
CA LYS A 260 8.64 10.62 -7.36
C LYS A 260 8.57 10.59 -8.87
N GLN A 261 9.39 9.74 -9.48
CA GLN A 261 9.23 9.39 -10.89
C GLN A 261 8.22 8.26 -11.05
N THR A 262 7.73 8.06 -12.27
CA THR A 262 6.94 6.88 -12.62
C THR A 262 7.75 5.59 -12.38
N ALA A 263 7.09 4.42 -12.38
CA ALA A 263 7.78 3.15 -12.17
C ALA A 263 8.83 2.84 -13.25
N SER A 264 8.67 3.37 -14.47
CA SER A 264 9.68 3.27 -15.53
C SER A 264 10.85 4.24 -15.36
N GLY A 265 10.74 5.20 -14.43
CA GLY A 265 11.67 6.33 -14.33
C GLY A 265 11.42 7.43 -15.37
N GLU A 266 10.50 7.21 -16.32
CA GLU A 266 10.16 8.17 -17.37
C GLU A 266 9.04 9.11 -16.89
N GLY A 267 9.44 10.33 -16.51
CA GLY A 267 8.53 11.39 -16.07
C GLY A 267 8.09 11.30 -14.62
N TRP A 268 7.13 12.15 -14.24
CA TRP A 268 6.71 12.37 -12.85
C TRP A 268 5.49 11.52 -12.47
N HIS A 269 5.55 10.90 -11.29
CA HIS A 269 4.38 10.25 -10.70
C HIS A 269 3.40 11.31 -10.17
N PHE A 270 2.10 11.09 -10.38
CA PHE A 270 1.03 11.98 -9.90
C PHE A 270 0.12 11.26 -8.91
N GLY A 271 0.26 11.59 -7.63
CA GLY A 271 -0.60 11.06 -6.55
C GLY A 271 -1.98 11.74 -6.49
N MET A 272 -2.89 11.12 -5.75
CA MET A 272 -4.31 11.50 -5.65
C MET A 272 -4.61 12.71 -4.75
N GLY A 273 -3.61 13.52 -4.39
CA GLY A 273 -3.67 14.60 -3.38
C GLY A 273 -4.95 15.46 -3.38
N TYR A 274 -5.24 16.06 -2.22
CA TYR A 274 -6.54 16.69 -1.95
C TYR A 274 -6.86 17.90 -2.83
N TRP A 275 -5.95 18.88 -2.84
CA TRP A 275 -6.11 20.15 -3.56
C TRP A 275 -5.23 20.22 -4.81
N THR A 276 -4.10 19.54 -4.79
CA THR A 276 -3.15 19.40 -5.90
C THR A 276 -2.78 17.93 -6.08
N ARG A 277 -2.26 17.56 -7.26
CA ARG A 277 -1.70 16.21 -7.44
C ARG A 277 -0.48 16.04 -6.53
N ALA A 278 -0.48 14.97 -5.74
CA ALA A 278 0.53 14.76 -4.71
C ALA A 278 1.85 14.25 -5.32
N ASN A 279 2.88 15.07 -5.18
CA ASN A 279 4.31 14.83 -5.40
C ASN A 279 4.98 16.13 -4.90
N PRO A 280 5.98 16.10 -3.99
CA PRO A 280 6.81 14.99 -3.49
C PRO A 280 6.38 14.41 -2.12
N GLU A 281 7.08 13.36 -1.65
CA GLU A 281 7.09 12.94 -0.24
C GLU A 281 8.24 13.60 0.53
N GLN A 282 8.07 13.85 1.83
CA GLN A 282 9.06 14.54 2.66
C GLN A 282 9.47 13.68 3.86
N ALA A 283 10.74 13.77 4.22
CA ALA A 283 11.29 13.29 5.48
C ALA A 283 11.82 14.47 6.28
N TRP A 284 11.23 14.72 7.44
CA TRP A 284 11.62 15.80 8.32
C TRP A 284 12.81 15.41 9.20
N LEU A 285 13.68 16.37 9.47
CA LEU A 285 14.84 16.24 10.33
C LEU A 285 14.57 16.96 11.65
N ALA A 286 14.70 16.21 12.73
CA ALA A 286 14.63 16.68 14.10
C ALA A 286 15.91 16.31 14.84
N THR A 287 16.24 17.05 15.89
CA THR A 287 17.43 16.78 16.70
C THR A 287 17.10 16.71 18.17
N ARG A 288 17.88 15.91 18.89
CA ARG A 288 18.01 15.92 20.33
C ARG A 288 19.44 16.33 20.67
N GLY A 289 19.60 17.23 21.64
CA GLY A 289 20.91 17.79 21.96
C GLY A 289 21.49 18.59 20.80
N SER A 290 22.80 18.47 20.60
CA SER A 290 23.60 19.19 19.59
C SER A 290 24.42 18.23 18.72
N PRO A 291 23.78 17.35 17.92
CA PRO A 291 24.49 16.38 17.09
C PRO A 291 25.37 17.08 16.06
N LYS A 292 26.58 16.54 15.86
CA LYS A 292 27.55 17.08 14.91
C LYS A 292 27.20 16.64 13.49
N ARG A 293 26.94 17.62 12.62
CA ARG A 293 26.87 17.39 11.17
C ARG A 293 28.27 17.06 10.62
N LEU A 294 28.39 15.94 9.92
CA LEU A 294 29.65 15.47 9.33
C LEU A 294 29.88 16.04 7.92
N ASP A 295 28.83 16.07 7.09
CA ASP A 295 28.92 16.54 5.70
C ASP A 295 27.79 17.55 5.40
N ALA A 296 28.17 18.79 5.07
CA ALA A 296 27.24 19.84 4.68
C ALA A 296 26.81 19.77 3.21
N GLY A 297 27.47 18.96 2.40
CA GLY A 297 27.22 18.77 0.97
C GLY A 297 26.17 17.70 0.65
N VAL A 298 25.57 17.06 1.66
CA VAL A 298 24.49 16.08 1.45
C VAL A 298 23.25 16.79 0.88
N PRO A 299 22.79 16.44 -0.33
CA PRO A 299 21.64 17.09 -0.94
C PRO A 299 20.33 16.69 -0.27
N GLN A 300 19.35 17.61 -0.25
CA GLN A 300 17.99 17.35 0.27
C GLN A 300 17.12 16.57 -0.73
N LEU A 301 17.21 16.86 -2.03
CA LEU A 301 16.35 16.29 -3.06
C LEU A 301 16.79 14.88 -3.46
N ILE A 302 15.89 13.91 -3.34
CA ILE A 302 16.02 12.54 -3.84
C ILE A 302 15.08 12.41 -5.05
N VAL A 303 15.61 12.00 -6.20
CA VAL A 303 14.81 11.73 -7.40
C VAL A 303 14.89 10.23 -7.67
N ALA A 304 13.78 9.53 -7.49
CA ALA A 304 13.73 8.09 -7.64
C ALA A 304 12.35 7.61 -8.12
N PRO A 305 12.27 6.51 -8.89
CA PRO A 305 11.01 5.92 -9.33
C PRO A 305 10.21 5.36 -8.17
N VAL A 306 8.88 5.38 -8.31
CA VAL A 306 8.00 4.63 -7.40
C VAL A 306 8.23 3.13 -7.55
N MET A 307 8.33 2.44 -6.41
CA MET A 307 8.59 1.00 -6.33
C MET A 307 7.37 0.27 -5.74
N GLU A 308 7.58 -0.86 -5.05
CA GLU A 308 6.51 -1.58 -4.35
C GLU A 308 5.78 -0.66 -3.35
N HIS A 309 4.53 -1.01 -3.03
CA HIS A 309 3.65 -0.15 -2.25
C HIS A 309 4.28 0.34 -0.94
N SER A 310 4.44 1.66 -0.82
CA SER A 310 5.04 2.33 0.34
C SER A 310 6.54 2.07 0.58
N ARG A 311 7.27 1.47 -0.38
CA ARG A 311 8.73 1.38 -0.33
C ARG A 311 9.36 2.76 -0.58
N LYS A 312 10.20 3.20 0.35
CA LYS A 312 10.99 4.44 0.26
C LYS A 312 12.32 4.19 -0.47
N PRO A 313 12.93 5.22 -1.08
CA PRO A 313 14.22 5.08 -1.77
C PRO A 313 15.34 4.72 -0.81
N ASP A 314 16.15 3.72 -1.17
CA ASP A 314 17.26 3.23 -0.34
C ASP A 314 18.34 4.30 -0.11
N GLU A 315 18.48 5.24 -1.04
CA GLU A 315 19.42 6.38 -1.03
C GLU A 315 19.35 7.24 0.25
N ILE A 316 18.19 7.30 0.92
CA ILE A 316 18.07 8.09 2.16
C ILE A 316 19.03 7.61 3.24
N HIS A 317 19.30 6.30 3.33
CA HIS A 317 20.20 5.75 4.33
C HIS A 317 21.64 6.16 4.07
N ASP A 318 22.11 6.06 2.81
CA ASP A 318 23.45 6.47 2.41
C ASP A 318 23.68 7.96 2.72
N ARG A 319 22.64 8.78 2.52
CA ARG A 319 22.67 10.21 2.84
C ARG A 319 22.72 10.45 4.35
N ILE A 320 21.99 9.68 5.16
CA ILE A 320 22.04 9.79 6.63
C ILE A 320 23.42 9.38 7.14
N GLU A 321 23.97 8.26 6.67
CA GLU A 321 25.30 7.77 7.05
C GLU A 321 26.40 8.81 6.75
N ARG A 322 26.29 9.54 5.63
CA ARG A 322 27.17 10.66 5.30
C ARG A 322 26.92 11.90 6.16
N LEU A 323 25.68 12.19 6.50
CA LEU A 323 25.28 13.42 7.19
C LEU A 323 25.67 13.41 8.68
N VAL A 324 25.51 12.27 9.35
CA VAL A 324 25.72 12.11 10.81
C VAL A 324 26.24 10.73 11.19
N ALA A 325 26.97 10.67 12.30
CA ALA A 325 27.48 9.42 12.85
C ALA A 325 26.35 8.58 13.47
N GLY A 326 26.48 7.25 13.33
CA GLY A 326 25.67 6.28 14.05
C GLY A 326 26.07 6.16 15.53
N PRO A 327 25.63 5.11 16.25
CA PRO A 327 24.90 3.93 15.76
C PRO A 327 23.56 4.25 15.08
N TYR A 328 23.15 3.43 14.11
CA TYR A 328 21.97 3.68 13.28
C TYR A 328 20.79 2.75 13.62
N LEU A 329 19.60 3.31 13.71
CA LEU A 329 18.34 2.59 13.97
C LEU A 329 17.29 2.96 12.93
N GLU A 330 16.64 1.97 12.33
CA GLU A 330 15.48 2.15 11.47
C GLU A 330 14.23 1.60 12.15
N LEU A 331 13.22 2.46 12.35
CA LEU A 331 11.92 2.10 12.91
C LEU A 331 10.89 1.94 11.79
N PHE A 332 10.01 0.95 11.96
CA PHE A 332 9.00 0.54 10.97
C PHE A 332 9.64 0.00 9.67
N ALA A 333 10.83 -0.57 9.79
CA ALA A 333 11.58 -1.13 8.69
C ALA A 333 10.88 -2.35 8.09
N ARG A 334 11.00 -2.51 6.76
CA ARG A 334 10.50 -3.70 6.04
C ARG A 334 11.62 -4.58 5.49
N ARG A 335 12.87 -4.11 5.56
CA ARG A 335 14.07 -4.82 5.11
C ARG A 335 15.19 -4.55 6.11
N GLU A 336 16.04 -5.54 6.32
CA GLU A 336 17.28 -5.35 7.05
C GLU A 336 18.25 -4.54 6.20
N ARG A 337 19.04 -3.66 6.85
CA ARG A 337 20.16 -2.96 6.21
C ARG A 337 21.45 -3.22 6.99
N PRO A 338 22.53 -3.66 6.34
CA PRO A 338 23.82 -3.81 7.00
C PRO A 338 24.27 -2.52 7.69
N GLY A 339 24.74 -2.62 8.93
CA GLY A 339 25.15 -1.47 9.74
C GLY A 339 24.01 -0.72 10.44
N TRP A 340 22.76 -1.12 10.22
CA TRP A 340 21.59 -0.58 10.89
C TRP A 340 20.92 -1.64 11.78
N VAL A 341 20.42 -1.21 12.93
CA VAL A 341 19.42 -2.00 13.66
C VAL A 341 18.07 -1.73 13.00
N SER A 342 17.47 -2.74 12.38
CA SER A 342 16.16 -2.62 11.73
C SER A 342 15.07 -3.21 12.62
N TRP A 343 14.06 -2.41 12.94
CA TRP A 343 12.90 -2.82 13.74
C TRP A 343 11.60 -2.61 12.97
N GLY A 344 10.81 -3.66 12.81
CA GLY A 344 9.51 -3.62 12.16
C GLY A 344 8.81 -4.98 12.17
N ASN A 345 7.49 -4.97 11.98
CA ASN A 345 6.63 -6.16 12.09
C ASN A 345 6.67 -7.09 10.85
N GLU A 346 7.41 -6.72 9.81
CA GLU A 346 7.69 -7.57 8.65
C GLU A 346 9.10 -8.19 8.71
N LEU A 347 9.82 -8.00 9.83
CA LEU A 347 11.18 -8.48 10.04
C LEU A 347 11.28 -9.37 11.28
N ALA A 348 12.21 -10.34 11.25
CA ALA A 348 12.66 -10.98 12.48
C ALA A 348 13.58 -10.00 13.21
N PHE A 349 13.25 -9.64 14.44
CA PHE A 349 14.09 -8.72 15.20
C PHE A 349 15.42 -9.39 15.59
N ARG A 350 16.54 -8.69 15.36
CA ARG A 350 17.89 -9.13 15.71
C ARG A 350 18.57 -8.07 16.56
N MET A 351 19.16 -8.50 17.67
CA MET A 351 19.98 -7.64 18.50
C MET A 351 21.26 -7.26 17.75
N PRO A 352 21.75 -6.01 17.87
CA PRO A 352 23.08 -5.67 17.37
C PRO A 352 24.12 -6.56 18.06
N ALA A 353 25.14 -6.98 17.31
CA ALA A 353 26.29 -7.65 17.91
C ALA A 353 26.88 -6.71 18.98
N SER A 354 27.06 -7.23 20.20
CA SER A 354 27.67 -6.46 21.27
C SER A 354 29.04 -5.98 20.80
N SER A 355 29.32 -4.68 20.91
CA SER A 355 30.68 -4.14 20.79
C SER A 355 31.53 -4.50 22.02
N GLY A 356 31.49 -5.78 22.42
CA GLY A 356 32.53 -6.41 23.20
C GLY A 356 33.49 -7.03 22.18
N ALA A 357 34.78 -6.81 22.35
CA ALA A 357 35.79 -7.59 21.66
C ALA A 357 35.60 -9.07 22.07
N ASP A 358 34.85 -9.83 21.29
CA ASP A 358 34.93 -11.28 21.34
C ASP A 358 36.25 -11.65 20.66
N ASP A 359 37.32 -11.68 21.44
CA ASP A 359 38.49 -12.48 21.12
C ASP A 359 37.99 -13.93 21.04
N SER A 360 37.68 -14.39 19.82
CA SER A 360 37.33 -15.79 19.60
C SER A 360 38.54 -16.65 19.97
N PHE A 361 38.40 -17.42 21.03
CA PHE A 361 39.42 -18.30 21.57
C PHE A 361 39.31 -19.69 20.91
N ASP A 362 40.39 -20.20 20.34
CA ASP A 362 40.47 -21.59 19.89
C ASP A 362 40.71 -22.51 21.10
N PRO A 363 39.76 -23.40 21.47
CA PRO A 363 39.85 -24.24 22.65
C PRO A 363 40.93 -25.33 22.57
N VAL A 364 41.58 -25.51 21.42
CA VAL A 364 42.64 -26.50 21.21
C VAL A 364 44.04 -25.86 21.26
N THR A 365 44.21 -24.64 20.77
CA THR A 365 45.52 -23.99 20.62
C THR A 365 45.75 -22.81 21.58
N GLY A 366 44.69 -22.22 22.12
CA GLY A 366 44.76 -21.10 23.07
C GLY A 366 45.18 -19.75 22.49
N GLU A 367 45.20 -19.61 21.16
CA GLU A 367 45.55 -18.36 20.48
C GLU A 367 44.29 -17.52 20.17
N ILE A 368 44.45 -16.19 20.19
CA ILE A 368 43.43 -15.22 19.77
C ILE A 368 43.39 -15.19 18.25
N MET A 369 42.28 -15.62 17.65
CA MET A 369 42.08 -15.55 16.20
C MET A 369 41.62 -14.13 15.81
N PRO A 370 42.26 -13.45 14.85
CA PRO A 370 41.75 -12.18 14.34
C PRO A 370 40.43 -12.41 13.59
N ALA A 371 39.48 -11.49 13.78
CA ALA A 371 38.16 -11.54 13.18
C ALA A 371 38.25 -11.76 11.65
N ASN A 372 37.70 -12.87 11.17
CA ASN A 372 37.63 -13.15 9.73
C ASN A 372 36.76 -12.08 9.04
N PRO A 373 37.20 -11.54 7.89
CA PRO A 373 36.36 -10.66 7.09
C PRO A 373 35.18 -11.47 6.52
N VAL A 374 33.97 -11.05 6.87
CA VAL A 374 32.75 -11.58 6.26
C VAL A 374 32.64 -11.05 4.84
N ASP A 375 33.12 -11.84 3.88
CA ASP A 375 32.80 -11.69 2.46
C ASP A 375 31.32 -12.02 2.24
N GLY A 376 30.47 -11.01 2.42
CA GLY A 376 29.08 -11.03 1.93
C GLY A 376 29.05 -10.74 0.42
N PRO A 377 28.05 -11.24 -0.32
CA PRO A 377 27.95 -10.99 -1.76
C PRO A 377 27.85 -9.48 -2.00
N GLU A 378 28.71 -8.96 -2.88
CA GLU A 378 28.72 -7.56 -3.27
C GLU A 378 27.30 -7.10 -3.65
N CYS A 379 26.73 -6.22 -2.82
CA CYS A 379 25.55 -5.46 -3.19
C CYS A 379 25.94 -4.62 -4.40
N VAL A 380 25.43 -5.00 -5.57
CA VAL A 380 25.64 -4.26 -6.82
C VAL A 380 25.13 -2.85 -6.61
N ARG A 381 26.06 -1.93 -6.36
CA ARG A 381 25.82 -0.50 -6.26
C ARG A 381 25.27 -0.05 -7.59
N SER A 382 23.98 0.26 -7.67
CA SER A 382 23.50 1.13 -8.74
C SER A 382 24.21 2.47 -8.55
N PRO A 383 24.99 2.97 -9.53
CA PRO A 383 25.62 4.26 -9.40
C PRO A 383 24.52 5.30 -9.23
N ALA A 384 24.54 6.04 -8.12
CA ALA A 384 23.71 7.21 -7.94
C ALA A 384 23.99 8.15 -9.12
N THR A 385 22.96 8.51 -9.88
CA THR A 385 23.07 9.46 -10.98
C THR A 385 23.64 10.76 -10.40
N PRO A 386 24.83 11.21 -10.81
CA PRO A 386 25.36 12.49 -10.40
C PRO A 386 24.32 13.57 -10.70
N PHE A 387 24.23 14.60 -9.86
CA PHE A 387 23.26 15.69 -10.05
C PHE A 387 23.36 16.35 -11.44
N ALA A 388 24.53 16.23 -12.10
CA ALA A 388 24.78 16.70 -13.46
C ALA A 388 24.05 15.90 -14.56
N ASP A 389 23.63 14.66 -14.27
CA ASP A 389 23.08 13.70 -15.24
C ASP A 389 21.57 13.47 -15.06
N LEU A 390 20.88 14.31 -14.29
CA LEU A 390 19.42 14.30 -14.19
C LEU A 390 18.80 14.89 -15.47
N PRO A 391 17.97 14.12 -16.22
CA PRO A 391 17.28 14.65 -17.38
C PRO A 391 16.26 15.73 -16.95
N ASP A 392 16.23 16.85 -17.69
CA ASP A 392 15.27 17.95 -17.57
C ASP A 392 15.27 18.82 -16.30
N ILE A 393 16.44 19.18 -15.76
CA ILE A 393 16.54 20.33 -14.84
C ILE A 393 16.77 21.63 -15.66
N PRO A 394 15.89 22.65 -15.58
CA PRO A 394 16.13 23.95 -16.21
C PRO A 394 17.47 24.56 -15.78
N ASP A 395 18.22 25.12 -16.74
CA ASP A 395 19.61 25.59 -16.51
C ASP A 395 19.77 26.58 -15.34
N PHE A 396 18.73 27.34 -15.00
CA PHE A 396 18.79 28.30 -13.89
C PHE A 396 18.90 27.65 -12.49
N LEU A 397 18.57 26.36 -12.35
CA LEU A 397 18.73 25.58 -11.12
C LEU A 397 20.10 24.88 -11.03
N ARG A 398 20.89 24.88 -12.11
CA ARG A 398 22.24 24.28 -12.17
C ARG A 398 23.32 25.24 -11.66
N ARG A 399 23.07 25.98 -10.58
CA ARG A 399 24.07 26.90 -10.02
C ARG A 399 25.26 26.09 -9.48
N ARG A 400 26.38 26.11 -10.22
CA ARG A 400 27.69 25.76 -9.65
C ARG A 400 28.02 26.76 -8.54
N PRO A 401 28.74 26.36 -7.48
CA PRO A 401 29.39 27.33 -6.62
C PRO A 401 30.37 28.14 -7.49
N ALA A 402 30.04 29.39 -7.76
CA ALA A 402 30.97 30.31 -8.38
C ALA A 402 32.10 30.55 -7.36
N GLY A 403 33.31 30.13 -7.72
CA GLY A 403 34.52 30.51 -7.01
C GLY A 403 34.65 32.03 -6.94
N ASP A 404 35.13 32.49 -5.80
CA ASP A 404 35.72 33.80 -5.50
C ASP A 404 35.43 34.92 -6.49
N THR A 405 34.41 35.71 -6.17
CA THR A 405 34.48 37.15 -6.42
C THR A 405 34.24 37.88 -5.12
N VAL A 406 35.34 38.34 -4.52
CA VAL A 406 35.36 39.43 -3.56
C VAL A 406 34.55 40.59 -4.15
N ARG A 407 33.47 40.97 -3.48
CA ARG A 407 32.85 42.29 -3.66
C ARG A 407 32.65 42.89 -2.28
N SER A 408 33.45 43.94 -2.06
CA SER A 408 33.35 44.90 -0.98
C SER A 408 31.95 45.51 -0.90
N GLU A 409 31.51 45.71 0.35
CA GLU A 409 30.36 46.53 0.75
C GLU A 409 30.38 47.93 0.13
N PRO A 410 29.21 48.57 0.06
CA PRO A 410 28.89 49.54 1.11
C PRO A 410 27.58 49.28 1.85
#